data_AF-A0A1W9ZWR8-F1
#
_entry.id   AF-A0A1W9ZWR8-F1
#
_cell.length_a   1.000
_cell.length_b   1.000
_cell.length_c   1.000
_cell.angle_alpha   90.00
_cell.angle_beta   90.00
_cell.angle_gamma   90.00
#
_symmetry.space_group_name_H-M   'P 1'
#
loop_
_entity.id
_entity.type
_entity.pdbx_description
1 polymer ?
#
loop_
_entity_poly.entity_id
_entity_poly.type
_entity_poly.pdbx_seq_one_letter_code
_entity_poly.pdbx_strand_id
1 'polypeptide(L)'
;GALANGTGGAGGAGGNAGFLSGNGGDGGTGGLGVTGGDGGAGGNAGVYGDGGNGGAGGPGLAGSGGKGGTGGNGMLIGNGGNGGEGGTGPLPGAGGIGGAAGLLLGLDGLT
;
A
#
# COMPACT_ATOMS: atom_id res chain seq x y z
N GLY A 1 -25.22 -17.21 -13.01
CA GLY A 1 -24.70 -16.04 -12.27
C GLY A 1 -23.24 -15.87 -12.67
N ALA A 2 -22.89 -14.73 -13.26
CA ALA A 2 -21.51 -14.48 -13.63
C ALA A 2 -20.74 -14.05 -12.38
N LEU A 3 -20.04 -14.98 -11.75
CA LEU A 3 -18.85 -14.64 -10.96
C LEU A 3 -17.96 -13.85 -11.93
N ALA A 4 -17.58 -12.62 -11.60
CA ALA A 4 -16.72 -11.81 -12.44
C ALA A 4 -15.48 -12.63 -12.82
N ASN A 5 -15.37 -13.03 -14.09
CA ASN A 5 -14.29 -13.88 -14.58
C ASN A 5 -13.04 -13.02 -14.76
N GLY A 6 -12.43 -12.58 -13.66
CA GLY A 6 -11.28 -11.68 -13.71
C GLY A 6 -10.71 -11.32 -12.34
N THR A 7 -9.49 -10.80 -12.38
CA THR A 7 -8.79 -10.21 -11.24
C THR A 7 -9.54 -8.98 -10.74
N GLY A 8 -9.59 -8.79 -9.42
CA GLY A 8 -10.11 -7.56 -8.81
C GLY A 8 -9.30 -6.34 -9.26
N GLY A 9 -9.93 -5.17 -9.28
CA GLY A 9 -9.24 -3.93 -9.66
C GLY A 9 -8.09 -3.61 -8.69
N ALA A 10 -6.95 -3.14 -9.20
CA ALA A 10 -5.86 -2.69 -8.34
C ALA A 10 -6.26 -1.42 -7.57
N GLY A 11 -5.73 -1.28 -6.36
CA GLY A 11 -5.83 -0.05 -5.58
C GLY A 11 -5.06 1.09 -6.24
N GLY A 12 -5.59 2.31 -6.16
CA GLY A 12 -4.90 3.50 -6.65
C GLY A 12 -3.68 3.84 -5.79
N ALA A 13 -2.60 4.33 -6.39
CA ALA A 13 -1.45 4.81 -5.63
C ALA A 13 -1.81 6.07 -4.82
N GLY A 14 -1.25 6.18 -3.62
CA GLY A 14 -1.33 7.37 -2.79
C GLY A 14 -0.58 8.55 -3.40
N GLY A 15 -1.08 9.76 -3.19
CA GLY A 15 -0.44 10.97 -3.70
C GLY A 15 0.83 11.32 -2.94
N ASN A 16 1.90 11.68 -3.64
CA ASN A 16 3.07 12.25 -2.99
C ASN A 16 2.77 13.64 -2.44
N ALA A 17 3.35 13.97 -1.29
CA ALA A 17 3.25 15.30 -0.72
C ALA A 17 3.99 16.36 -1.56
N GLY A 18 3.72 17.63 -1.25
CA GLY A 18 4.52 18.75 -1.75
C GLY A 18 5.95 18.73 -1.17
N PHE A 19 6.88 19.39 -1.86
CA PHE A 19 8.32 19.26 -1.56
C PHE A 19 8.71 19.59 -0.11
N LEU A 20 8.24 20.71 0.45
CA LEU A 20 8.73 21.19 1.75
C LEU A 20 8.10 20.45 2.93
N SER A 21 6.78 20.33 2.96
CA SER A 21 6.08 19.71 4.08
C SER A 21 4.79 19.06 3.61
N GLY A 22 4.50 17.90 4.19
CA GLY A 22 3.28 17.15 3.96
C GLY A 22 3.54 15.66 4.05
N ASN A 23 2.51 14.94 4.47
CA ASN A 23 2.52 13.49 4.49
C ASN A 23 2.13 12.94 3.13
N GLY A 24 2.70 11.80 2.77
CA GLY A 24 2.22 11.04 1.63
C GLY A 24 0.80 10.53 1.88
N GLY A 25 -0.01 10.47 0.82
CA GLY A 25 -1.33 9.87 0.89
C GLY A 25 -1.24 8.34 0.97
N ASP A 26 -2.19 7.70 1.65
CA ASP A 26 -2.26 6.25 1.68
C ASP A 26 -2.62 5.66 0.30
N GLY A 27 -2.13 4.46 0.02
CA GLY A 27 -2.52 3.66 -1.11
C GLY A 27 -3.94 3.10 -0.95
N GLY A 28 -4.68 3.04 -2.05
CA GLY A 28 -6.02 2.48 -2.09
C GLY A 28 -6.01 0.96 -1.92
N THR A 29 -7.09 0.40 -1.38
CA THR A 29 -7.26 -1.05 -1.26
C THR A 29 -7.50 -1.69 -2.62
N GLY A 30 -6.94 -2.88 -2.84
CA GLY A 30 -7.28 -3.72 -3.98
C GLY A 30 -8.71 -4.25 -3.90
N GLY A 31 -9.33 -4.43 -5.06
CA GLY A 31 -10.70 -4.89 -5.21
C GLY A 31 -10.86 -6.40 -5.10
N LEU A 32 -12.09 -6.82 -4.79
CA LEU A 32 -12.51 -8.22 -4.82
C LEU A 32 -12.45 -8.78 -6.25
N GLY A 33 -11.99 -10.02 -6.42
CA GLY A 33 -12.07 -10.72 -7.70
C GLY A 33 -11.97 -12.24 -7.56
N VAL A 34 -11.95 -12.95 -8.69
CA VAL A 34 -11.59 -14.39 -8.68
C VAL A 34 -10.19 -14.52 -8.10
N THR A 35 -9.25 -13.75 -8.64
CA THR A 35 -8.00 -13.37 -7.97
C THR A 35 -8.19 -11.96 -7.41
N GLY A 36 -7.75 -11.70 -6.18
CA GLY A 36 -7.83 -10.37 -5.59
C GLY A 36 -6.96 -9.35 -6.32
N GLY A 37 -7.39 -8.09 -6.36
CA GLY A 37 -6.58 -7.00 -6.89
C GLY A 37 -5.49 -6.59 -5.90
N ASP A 38 -4.32 -6.19 -6.38
CA ASP A 38 -3.24 -5.70 -5.51
C ASP A 38 -3.62 -4.34 -4.88
N GLY A 39 -3.14 -4.09 -3.67
CA GLY A 39 -3.23 -2.79 -3.01
C GLY A 39 -2.29 -1.76 -3.64
N GLY A 40 -2.68 -0.50 -3.60
CA GLY A 40 -1.88 0.62 -4.10
C GLY A 40 -0.70 0.94 -3.19
N ALA A 41 0.41 1.40 -3.75
CA ALA A 41 1.51 1.93 -2.94
C ALA A 41 1.10 3.22 -2.22
N GLY A 42 1.60 3.44 -1.01
CA GLY A 42 1.53 4.72 -0.33
C GLY A 42 2.41 5.77 -1.00
N GLY A 43 2.04 7.04 -0.86
CA GLY A 43 2.78 8.19 -1.36
C GLY A 43 3.96 8.56 -0.46
N ASN A 44 4.98 9.18 -1.04
CA ASN A 44 6.12 9.71 -0.28
C ASN A 44 5.78 11.05 0.39
N ALA A 45 6.43 11.29 1.52
CA ALA A 45 6.38 12.57 2.22
C ALA A 45 7.13 13.69 1.50
N GLY A 46 6.91 14.93 1.98
CA GLY A 46 7.80 16.06 1.74
C GLY A 46 9.04 15.98 2.63
N VAL A 47 9.93 16.98 2.57
CA VAL A 47 11.13 17.06 3.44
C VAL A 47 10.77 16.84 4.91
N TYR A 48 9.67 17.45 5.37
CA TYR A 48 9.05 17.20 6.67
C TYR A 48 7.68 16.54 6.51
N GLY A 49 7.56 15.29 6.94
CA GLY A 49 6.31 14.53 6.92
C GLY A 49 6.53 13.03 6.88
N ASP A 50 5.46 12.29 7.13
CA ASP A 50 5.45 10.84 7.13
C ASP A 50 5.02 10.29 5.76
N GLY A 51 5.59 9.15 5.36
CA GLY A 51 5.13 8.41 4.19
C GLY A 51 3.71 7.85 4.41
N GLY A 52 2.94 7.76 3.33
CA GLY A 52 1.61 7.15 3.38
C GLY A 52 1.69 5.64 3.47
N ASN A 53 0.71 4.99 4.09
CA ASN A 53 0.66 3.54 4.17
C ASN A 53 0.33 2.92 2.80
N GLY A 54 0.80 1.71 2.56
CA GLY A 54 0.35 0.89 1.45
C GLY A 54 -1.09 0.41 1.67
N GLY A 55 -1.84 0.32 0.58
CA GLY A 55 -3.20 -0.21 0.61
C GLY A 55 -3.22 -1.73 0.78
N ALA A 56 -4.22 -2.27 1.47
CA ALA A 56 -4.38 -3.71 1.56
C ALA A 56 -4.72 -4.35 0.20
N GLY A 57 -4.27 -5.58 -0.01
CA GLY A 57 -4.69 -6.40 -1.14
C GLY A 57 -6.14 -6.83 -1.03
N GLY A 58 -6.83 -6.93 -2.17
CA GLY A 58 -8.22 -7.36 -2.25
C GLY A 58 -8.38 -8.88 -2.06
N PRO A 59 -9.54 -9.38 -1.60
CA PRO A 59 -9.75 -10.81 -1.47
C PRO A 59 -9.91 -11.53 -2.82
N GLY A 60 -9.38 -12.75 -2.92
CA GLY A 60 -9.57 -13.69 -4.03
C GLY A 60 -10.58 -14.78 -3.66
N LEU A 61 -11.67 -14.89 -4.45
CA LEU A 61 -12.75 -15.85 -4.17
C LEU A 61 -12.41 -17.30 -4.53
N ALA A 62 -11.61 -17.49 -5.58
CA ALA A 62 -11.25 -18.81 -6.11
C ALA A 62 -9.78 -18.92 -6.56
N GLY A 63 -9.10 -17.78 -6.68
CA GLY A 63 -7.66 -17.64 -6.91
C GLY A 63 -6.98 -16.98 -5.71
N SER A 64 -5.74 -16.51 -5.87
CA SER A 64 -5.02 -15.89 -4.75
C SER A 64 -5.66 -14.56 -4.32
N GLY A 65 -5.46 -14.17 -3.06
CA GLY A 65 -5.64 -12.79 -2.65
C GLY A 65 -4.64 -11.87 -3.36
N GLY A 66 -5.00 -10.59 -3.49
CA GLY A 66 -4.09 -9.57 -4.02
C GLY A 66 -2.97 -9.26 -3.03
N LYS A 67 -1.82 -8.81 -3.51
CA LYS A 67 -0.73 -8.37 -2.63
C LYS A 67 -1.08 -7.05 -1.94
N GLY A 68 -0.55 -6.83 -0.75
CA GLY A 68 -0.54 -5.50 -0.15
C GLY A 68 0.39 -4.55 -0.89
N GLY A 69 0.04 -3.27 -0.89
CA GLY A 69 0.86 -2.21 -1.45
C GLY A 69 2.04 -1.86 -0.55
N THR A 70 3.13 -1.36 -1.12
CA THR A 70 4.26 -0.86 -0.32
C THR A 70 3.90 0.43 0.40
N GLY A 71 4.43 0.66 1.59
CA GLY A 71 4.40 1.97 2.23
C GLY A 71 5.25 2.99 1.48
N GLY A 72 4.89 4.27 1.60
CA GLY A 72 5.66 5.40 1.11
C GLY A 72 6.76 5.80 2.08
N ASN A 73 7.78 6.50 1.59
CA ASN A 73 8.93 6.86 2.41
C ASN A 73 8.74 8.20 3.12
N GLY A 74 9.34 8.33 4.31
CA GLY A 74 9.77 9.64 4.83
C GLY A 74 10.96 10.19 4.03
N MET A 75 11.29 11.47 4.18
CA MET A 75 12.39 12.10 3.43
C MET A 75 13.55 12.58 4.31
N LEU A 76 13.41 13.69 5.04
CA LEU A 76 14.44 14.19 5.96
C LEU A 76 14.04 13.97 7.41
N ILE A 77 12.83 14.41 7.75
CA ILE A 77 12.22 14.22 9.07
C ILE A 77 10.82 13.64 8.87
N GLY A 78 10.62 12.42 9.38
CA GLY A 78 9.34 11.72 9.36
C GLY A 78 9.51 10.23 9.15
N ASN A 79 8.46 9.48 9.48
CA ASN A 79 8.45 8.02 9.41
C ASN A 79 8.15 7.55 7.99
N GLY A 80 8.59 6.32 7.67
CA GLY A 80 8.02 5.59 6.55
C GLY A 80 6.59 5.14 6.87
N GLY A 81 5.75 5.03 5.84
CA GLY A 81 4.43 4.44 5.95
C GLY A 81 4.51 2.92 6.01
N ASN A 82 3.55 2.27 6.67
CA ASN A 82 3.52 0.81 6.73
C ASN A 82 3.17 0.20 5.38
N GLY A 83 3.60 -1.03 5.13
CA GLY A 83 3.09 -1.87 4.06
C GLY A 83 1.61 -2.19 4.29
N GLY A 84 0.89 -2.44 3.20
CA GLY A 84 -0.48 -2.92 3.26
C GLY A 84 -0.52 -4.42 3.51
N GLU A 85 -1.57 -4.90 4.17
CA GLU A 85 -1.77 -6.33 4.35
C GLU A 85 -2.05 -7.05 3.03
N GLY A 86 -1.67 -8.33 2.94
CA GLY A 86 -2.07 -9.19 1.83
C GLY A 86 -3.56 -9.53 1.87
N GLY A 87 -4.19 -9.63 0.71
CA GLY A 87 -5.58 -10.05 0.58
C GLY A 87 -5.79 -11.52 0.94
N THR A 88 -6.98 -11.86 1.42
CA THR A 88 -7.34 -13.25 1.74
C THR A 88 -7.70 -14.04 0.48
N GLY A 89 -7.58 -15.37 0.53
CA GLY A 89 -7.99 -16.27 -0.55
C GLY A 89 -7.43 -17.68 -0.35
N PRO A 90 -7.80 -18.66 -1.19
CA PRO A 90 -7.20 -20.01 -1.20
C PRO A 90 -5.67 -19.99 -1.09
N LEU A 91 -5.03 -19.05 -1.78
CA LEU A 91 -3.65 -18.62 -1.52
C LEU A 91 -3.70 -17.16 -1.04
N PRO A 92 -3.33 -16.85 0.21
CA PRO A 92 -3.23 -15.47 0.67
C PRO A 92 -2.24 -14.66 -0.17
N GLY A 93 -2.55 -13.39 -0.41
CA GLY A 93 -1.61 -12.44 -0.97
C GLY A 93 -0.48 -12.14 0.02
N ALA A 94 0.69 -11.79 -0.51
CA ALA A 94 1.79 -11.31 0.34
C ALA A 94 1.47 -9.92 0.91
N GLY A 95 1.92 -9.64 2.13
CA GLY A 95 1.96 -8.29 2.68
C GLY A 95 2.90 -7.38 1.89
N GLY A 96 2.65 -6.08 1.99
CA GLY A 96 3.47 -5.03 1.43
C GLY A 96 4.70 -4.76 2.29
N ILE A 97 5.73 -4.19 1.68
CA ILE A 97 6.93 -3.77 2.41
C ILE A 97 6.68 -2.37 2.97
N GLY A 98 7.06 -2.11 4.22
CA GLY A 98 7.06 -0.76 4.79
C GLY A 98 8.04 0.18 4.07
N GLY A 99 7.74 1.47 4.11
CA GLY A 99 8.59 2.52 3.57
C GLY A 99 9.76 2.85 4.49
N ALA A 100 10.82 3.42 3.93
CA ALA A 100 11.97 3.87 4.71
C ALA A 100 11.65 5.13 5.53
N ALA A 101 12.32 5.27 6.68
CA ALA A 101 12.35 6.48 7.48
C ALA A 101 12.99 7.67 6.76
N GLY A 102 12.75 8.87 7.29
CA GLY A 102 13.51 10.06 6.95
C GLY A 102 14.99 9.96 7.38
N LEU A 103 15.85 10.60 6.61
CA LEU A 103 17.31 10.51 6.77
C LEU A 103 17.82 10.91 8.16
N LEU A 104 17.23 11.94 8.78
CA LEU A 104 17.74 12.52 10.03
C LEU A 104 16.93 12.07 11.25
N LEU A 105 15.60 12.03 11.16
CA LEU A 105 14.72 11.54 12.22
C LEU A 105 13.52 10.82 11.60
N GLY A 106 13.15 9.69 12.19
CA GLY A 106 12.01 8.88 11.77
C GLY A 106 12.22 7.41 12.11
N LEU A 107 11.16 6.62 11.94
CA LEU A 107 11.15 5.18 12.00
C LEU A 107 10.76 4.61 10.63
N ASP A 108 11.28 3.44 10.30
CA ASP A 108 10.84 2.70 9.12
C ASP A 108 9.39 2.24 9.32
N GLY A 109 8.66 2.14 8.22
CA GLY A 109 7.35 1.52 8.19
C GLY A 109 7.44 0.02 8.44
N LEU A 110 6.41 -0.51 9.09
CA LEU A 110 6.26 -1.94 9.31
C LEU A 110 5.72 -2.62 8.03
N THR A 111 5.94 -3.94 7.93
CA THR A 111 5.41 -4.81 6.86
C THR A 111 4.12 -5.50 7.27
#